data_AF-A0A2A2LLV0-F1
#
_entry.id   AF-A0A2A2LLV0-F1
#
_cell.length_a   1.000
_cell.length_b   1.000
_cell.length_c   1.000
_cell.angle_alpha   90.00
_cell.angle_beta   90.00
_cell.angle_gamma   90.00
#
_symmetry.space_group_name_H-M   'P 1'
#
loop_
_entity.id
_entity.type
_entity.pdbx_description
1 polymer ?
#
loop_
_entity_poly.entity_id
_entity_poly.type
_entity_poly.pdbx_seq_one_letter_code
_entity_poly.pdbx_strand_id
1 'polypeptide(L)'
;MQIRDNTAIPPLQYPFNYIHITPKEMHKGYNGEICMIKAYELRLRNIKGHFAVADDAILNFWQPIKLDMVFHQRGTKLANIGKGPWWNSALGEEAMKNTISMLKDKDNGKTYQKLIEEYQRRLLQRKMISESETVFTELQRMKNWTISDVYYIPKREMPFYVDLMKIFYKNEIFIEISLQKYLRTVKHQIAINAYKLGPIPENTRRIGLNKYYNESMVFMHAIKLSGVIEKMDQRYMYCNTVIKAYHKVLFLHGNFTSGIENYSLG
;
A
#
# COMPACT_ATOMS: atom_id res chain seq x y z
N MET A 1 43.64 3.22 -12.47
CA MET A 1 42.91 2.91 -13.72
C MET A 1 41.95 4.07 -13.97
N GLN A 2 42.29 4.95 -14.91
CA GLN A 2 41.46 6.09 -15.31
C GLN A 2 40.21 5.58 -16.01
N ILE A 3 39.05 5.83 -15.43
CA ILE A 3 37.76 5.60 -16.08
C ILE A 3 37.53 6.82 -16.97
N ARG A 4 37.57 6.60 -18.29
CA ARG A 4 37.22 7.61 -19.29
C ARG A 4 35.72 7.90 -19.20
N ASP A 5 35.40 9.17 -19.14
CA ASP A 5 34.06 9.72 -19.11
C ASP A 5 33.36 9.42 -20.45
N ASN A 6 32.47 8.42 -20.47
CA ASN A 6 31.59 8.17 -21.61
C ASN A 6 30.31 8.97 -21.38
N THR A 7 30.20 10.09 -22.09
CA THR A 7 29.12 11.09 -22.09
C THR A 7 27.76 10.58 -22.64
N ALA A 8 27.46 9.29 -22.51
CA ALA A 8 26.22 8.67 -22.99
C ALA A 8 25.31 8.13 -21.87
N ILE A 9 25.75 8.21 -20.61
CA ILE A 9 24.93 7.81 -19.45
C ILE A 9 24.41 9.11 -18.84
N PRO A 10 23.07 9.34 -18.80
CA PRO A 10 22.54 10.48 -18.06
C PRO A 10 23.08 10.42 -16.63
N PRO A 11 23.53 11.54 -16.04
CA PRO A 11 24.07 11.54 -14.69
C PRO A 11 23.06 10.86 -13.77
N LEU A 12 23.54 9.91 -12.95
CA LEU A 12 22.73 9.27 -11.92
C LEU A 12 22.13 10.39 -11.07
N GLN A 13 20.84 10.69 -11.28
CA GLN A 13 20.12 11.46 -10.30
C GLN A 13 20.09 10.59 -9.05
N TYR A 14 20.40 11.14 -7.89
CA TYR A 14 20.28 10.46 -6.60
C TYR A 14 18.94 10.81 -5.94
N PRO A 15 17.75 10.38 -6.44
CA PRO A 15 16.48 10.63 -5.76
C PRO A 15 16.14 9.51 -4.76
N PHE A 16 17.15 8.85 -4.15
CA PHE A 16 16.91 7.77 -3.20
C PHE A 16 17.16 8.26 -1.77
N ASN A 17 16.11 8.22 -0.96
CA ASN A 17 16.21 8.33 0.49
C ASN A 17 16.09 6.92 1.07
N TYR A 18 17.02 6.57 1.96
CA TYR A 18 17.00 5.28 2.63
C TYR A 18 16.41 5.44 4.02
N ILE A 19 15.54 4.50 4.38
CA ILE A 19 14.98 4.38 5.72
C ILE A 19 15.43 3.05 6.27
N HIS A 20 16.08 3.06 7.43
CA HIS A 20 16.40 1.83 8.13
C HIS A 20 15.18 1.30 8.87
N ILE A 21 14.84 0.05 8.61
CA ILE A 21 13.77 -0.70 9.28
C ILE A 21 14.38 -2.02 9.73
N THR A 22 14.29 -2.29 11.03
CA THR A 22 14.81 -3.54 11.60
C THR A 22 13.86 -4.70 11.30
N PRO A 23 14.35 -5.96 11.31
CA PRO A 23 13.50 -7.13 11.19
C PRO A 23 12.40 -7.21 12.26
N LYS A 24 12.68 -6.68 13.46
CA LYS A 24 11.71 -6.61 14.57
C LYS A 24 10.59 -5.62 14.26
N GLU A 25 10.92 -4.43 13.74
CA GLU A 25 9.93 -3.43 13.35
C GLU A 25 9.03 -3.94 12.21
N MET A 26 9.62 -4.59 11.18
CA MET A 26 8.85 -5.13 10.05
C MET A 26 7.99 -6.36 10.43
N HIS A 27 8.40 -7.11 11.44
CA HIS A 27 7.74 -8.31 11.96
C HIS A 27 7.23 -9.26 10.84
N LYS A 28 8.14 -9.85 10.07
CA LYS A 28 7.82 -10.77 8.95
C LYS A 28 6.90 -10.17 7.86
N GLY A 29 6.86 -8.84 7.74
CA GLY A 29 5.98 -8.13 6.81
C GLY A 29 4.61 -7.79 7.38
N TYR A 30 4.31 -8.23 8.61
CA TYR A 30 3.01 -8.03 9.24
C TYR A 30 2.74 -6.57 9.60
N ASN A 31 3.82 -5.83 9.85
CA ASN A 31 3.80 -4.43 10.25
C ASN A 31 4.23 -3.50 9.11
N GLY A 32 3.85 -3.81 7.87
CA GLY A 32 4.27 -3.07 6.67
C GLY A 32 3.95 -1.56 6.71
N GLU A 33 2.99 -1.11 7.53
CA GLU A 33 2.70 0.31 7.75
C GLU A 33 3.92 1.10 8.25
N ILE A 34 4.88 0.44 8.91
CA ILE A 34 6.07 1.10 9.44
C ILE A 34 6.88 1.82 8.35
N CYS A 35 6.87 1.30 7.12
CA CYS A 35 7.49 1.93 5.97
C CYS A 35 6.89 3.32 5.70
N MET A 36 5.56 3.40 5.68
CA MET A 36 4.84 4.65 5.41
C MET A 36 4.92 5.63 6.58
N ILE A 37 4.89 5.12 7.81
CA ILE A 37 5.11 5.92 9.03
C ILE A 37 6.48 6.61 8.97
N LYS A 38 7.56 5.86 8.74
CA LYS A 38 8.90 6.44 8.68
C LYS A 38 9.11 7.33 7.44
N ALA A 39 8.50 6.99 6.30
CA ALA A 39 8.58 7.83 5.10
C ALA A 39 7.96 9.21 5.34
N TYR A 40 6.83 9.27 6.05
CA TYR A 40 6.23 10.53 6.48
C TYR A 40 7.14 11.32 7.43
N GLU A 41 7.82 10.63 8.34
CA GLU A 41 8.72 11.23 9.33
C GLU A 41 10.00 11.83 8.72
N LEU A 42 10.38 11.44 7.50
CA LEU A 42 11.42 12.13 6.73
C LEU A 42 11.06 13.57 6.37
N ARG A 43 9.78 13.96 6.47
CA ARG A 43 9.28 15.31 6.19
C ARG A 43 9.69 15.82 4.81
N LEU A 44 9.70 14.93 3.82
CA LEU A 44 9.97 15.26 2.43
C LEU A 44 9.03 16.38 1.96
N ARG A 45 9.61 17.43 1.39
CA ARG A 45 8.88 18.58 0.87
C ARG A 45 8.56 18.38 -0.62
N ASN A 46 7.61 19.15 -1.13
CA ASN A 46 7.25 19.18 -2.55
C ASN A 46 6.78 17.84 -3.15
N ILE A 47 6.23 16.94 -2.32
CA ILE A 47 5.62 15.68 -2.78
C ILE A 47 4.09 15.75 -2.74
N LYS A 48 3.43 15.01 -3.64
CA LYS A 48 1.96 14.88 -3.67
C LYS A 48 1.43 13.87 -2.64
N GLY A 49 2.24 12.89 -2.24
CA GLY A 49 1.87 11.80 -1.32
C GLY A 49 2.89 10.66 -1.41
N HIS A 50 2.53 9.48 -0.90
CA HIS A 50 3.42 8.32 -0.83
C HIS A 50 2.75 7.08 -1.43
N PHE A 51 3.50 6.35 -2.26
CA PHE A 51 3.14 4.99 -2.68
C PHE A 51 3.82 3.99 -1.75
N ALA A 52 3.07 2.96 -1.35
CA ALA A 52 3.62 1.72 -0.84
C ALA A 52 3.50 0.66 -1.94
N VAL A 53 4.59 -0.05 -2.19
CA VAL A 53 4.69 -1.16 -3.14
C VAL A 53 5.43 -2.29 -2.43
N ALA A 54 4.81 -3.46 -2.33
CA ALA A 54 5.41 -4.65 -1.74
C ALA A 54 6.63 -5.13 -2.54
N ASP A 55 7.49 -5.90 -1.87
CA ASP A 55 8.73 -6.45 -2.46
C ASP A 55 8.47 -7.42 -3.63
N ASP A 56 7.24 -7.93 -3.73
CA ASP A 56 6.79 -8.83 -4.77
C ASP A 56 5.66 -8.28 -5.64
N ALA A 57 5.49 -6.96 -5.67
CA ALA A 57 4.58 -6.28 -6.57
C ALA A 57 5.33 -5.39 -7.56
N ILE A 58 4.82 -5.34 -8.80
CA ILE A 58 5.26 -4.37 -9.81
C ILE A 58 4.12 -3.38 -10.05
N LEU A 59 4.41 -2.09 -9.95
CA LEU A 59 3.50 -0.99 -10.22
C LEU A 59 3.85 -0.33 -11.56
N ASN A 60 2.93 -0.43 -12.52
CA ASN A 60 3.04 0.27 -13.80
C ASN A 60 2.59 1.73 -13.58
N PHE A 61 3.50 2.60 -13.13
CA PHE A 61 3.21 3.98 -12.73
C PHE A 61 2.68 4.89 -13.85
N TRP A 62 2.73 4.44 -15.10
CA TRP A 62 2.12 5.12 -16.24
C TRP A 62 0.62 4.90 -16.35
N GLN A 63 0.04 4.03 -15.52
CA GLN A 63 -1.40 3.84 -15.47
C GLN A 63 -2.09 5.03 -14.78
N PRO A 64 -3.36 5.32 -15.15
CA PRO A 64 -4.10 6.47 -14.63
C PRO A 64 -4.43 6.29 -13.15
N ILE A 65 -3.74 7.01 -12.26
CA ILE A 65 -3.99 7.05 -10.82
C ILE A 65 -4.20 8.51 -10.39
N LYS A 66 -5.37 8.83 -9.85
CA LYS A 66 -5.67 10.19 -9.37
C LYS A 66 -4.95 10.49 -8.06
N LEU A 67 -3.91 11.33 -8.06
CA LEU A 67 -3.10 11.58 -6.86
C LEU A 67 -3.75 12.50 -5.82
N ASP A 68 -4.91 13.07 -6.10
CA ASP A 68 -5.66 13.81 -5.09
C ASP A 68 -6.40 12.85 -4.15
N MET A 69 -6.69 11.61 -4.56
CA MET A 69 -7.46 10.65 -3.77
C MET A 69 -6.60 9.45 -3.34
N VAL A 70 -6.92 8.85 -2.18
CA VAL A 70 -6.36 7.55 -1.78
C VAL A 70 -6.59 6.54 -2.90
N PHE A 71 -5.54 5.82 -3.29
CA PHE A 71 -5.65 4.67 -4.17
C PHE A 71 -5.32 3.42 -3.37
N HIS A 72 -6.13 2.38 -3.57
CA HIS A 72 -5.89 1.07 -2.97
C HIS A 72 -6.24 -0.01 -3.98
N GLN A 73 -5.38 -1.02 -4.15
CA GLN A 73 -5.58 -2.05 -5.18
C GLN A 73 -6.99 -2.64 -5.24
N ARG A 74 -7.63 -2.87 -4.08
CA ARG A 74 -8.97 -3.48 -3.96
C ARG A 74 -10.04 -2.61 -3.28
N GLY A 75 -9.64 -1.50 -2.65
CA GLY A 75 -10.50 -0.70 -1.77
C GLY A 75 -11.26 -1.50 -0.70
N THR A 76 -12.38 -0.97 -0.21
CA THR A 76 -13.31 -1.68 0.69
C THR A 76 -14.29 -2.58 -0.06
N LYS A 77 -14.59 -2.28 -1.33
CA LYS A 77 -15.58 -3.02 -2.13
C LYS A 77 -15.13 -4.45 -2.45
N LEU A 78 -13.83 -4.66 -2.64
CA LEU A 78 -13.22 -5.97 -2.91
C LEU A 78 -12.38 -6.46 -1.73
N ALA A 79 -12.66 -5.95 -0.53
CA ALA A 79 -12.08 -6.47 0.70
C ALA A 79 -12.61 -7.89 0.96
N ASN A 80 -11.77 -8.73 1.57
CA ASN A 80 -12.17 -10.08 1.95
C ASN A 80 -13.17 -9.99 3.11
N ILE A 81 -14.28 -10.71 2.98
CA ILE A 81 -15.38 -10.67 3.96
C ILE A 81 -15.12 -11.71 5.06
N GLY A 82 -15.40 -11.30 6.30
CA GLY A 82 -15.24 -12.16 7.47
C GLY A 82 -13.83 -12.14 8.03
N LYS A 83 -13.56 -13.07 8.93
CA LYS A 83 -12.35 -13.12 9.77
C LYS A 83 -11.06 -13.30 8.95
N GLY A 84 -11.11 -14.05 7.85
CA GLY A 84 -9.88 -14.41 7.13
C GLY A 84 -8.88 -15.19 7.99
N PRO A 85 -7.65 -15.38 7.49
CA PRO A 85 -6.61 -16.13 8.21
C PRO A 85 -6.04 -15.34 9.40
N TRP A 86 -6.05 -14.01 9.35
CA TRP A 86 -5.33 -13.17 10.31
C TRP A 86 -6.16 -12.78 11.53
N TRP A 87 -7.49 -12.67 11.41
CA TRP A 87 -8.31 -12.15 12.51
C TRP A 87 -8.30 -13.05 13.75
N ASN A 88 -8.29 -14.37 13.58
CA ASN A 88 -8.27 -15.30 14.73
C ASN A 88 -6.85 -15.48 15.33
N SER A 89 -5.85 -14.74 14.84
CA SER A 89 -4.49 -14.76 15.38
C SER A 89 -4.29 -13.66 16.43
N ALA A 90 -3.15 -13.70 17.12
CA ALA A 90 -2.73 -12.64 18.06
C ALA A 90 -2.67 -11.26 17.38
N LEU A 91 -2.38 -11.21 16.08
CA LEU A 91 -2.25 -9.99 15.27
C LEU A 91 -3.60 -9.44 14.78
N GLY A 92 -4.70 -10.10 15.15
CA GLY A 92 -6.06 -9.75 14.74
C GLY A 92 -6.92 -9.35 15.94
N GLU A 93 -7.73 -10.30 16.42
CA GLU A 93 -8.73 -10.05 17.45
C GLU A 93 -8.12 -9.64 18.79
N GLU A 94 -7.02 -10.27 19.20
CA GLU A 94 -6.32 -9.96 20.45
C GLU A 94 -5.66 -8.57 20.38
N ALA A 95 -4.85 -8.32 19.36
CA ALA A 95 -4.30 -6.99 19.05
C ALA A 95 -5.37 -5.89 19.00
N MET A 96 -6.54 -6.17 18.40
CA MET A 96 -7.66 -5.23 18.35
C MET A 96 -8.29 -4.99 19.74
N LYS A 97 -8.45 -6.03 20.56
CA LYS A 97 -8.92 -5.88 21.96
C LYS A 97 -7.96 -5.03 22.76
N ASN A 98 -6.65 -5.25 22.61
CA ASN A 98 -5.60 -4.45 23.26
C ASN A 98 -5.66 -2.99 22.81
N THR A 99 -5.84 -2.76 21.50
CA THR A 99 -6.01 -1.42 20.94
C THR A 99 -7.21 -0.69 21.54
N ILE A 100 -8.36 -1.36 21.63
CA ILE A 100 -9.58 -0.77 22.21
C ILE A 100 -9.38 -0.49 23.70
N SER A 101 -8.76 -1.41 24.44
CA SER A 101 -8.45 -1.21 25.86
C SER A 101 -7.57 0.02 26.05
N MET A 102 -6.49 0.14 25.27
CA MET A 102 -5.59 1.30 25.28
C MET A 102 -6.33 2.60 24.96
N LEU A 103 -7.23 2.61 23.98
CA LEU A 103 -7.97 3.82 23.60
C LEU A 103 -9.05 4.21 24.62
N LYS A 104 -9.55 3.28 25.43
CA LYS A 104 -10.54 3.52 26.49
C LYS A 104 -9.93 3.91 27.83
N ASP A 105 -8.66 3.60 28.05
CA ASP A 105 -7.91 4.07 29.22
C ASP A 105 -7.96 5.60 29.32
N LYS A 106 -8.07 6.15 30.54
CA LYS A 106 -8.34 7.58 30.73
C LYS A 106 -7.21 8.48 30.21
N ASP A 107 -5.96 8.09 30.42
CA ASP A 107 -4.80 8.92 30.10
C ASP A 107 -4.49 8.84 28.60
N ASN A 108 -4.54 7.63 28.05
CA ASN A 108 -4.43 7.43 26.61
C ASN A 108 -5.63 8.00 25.85
N GLY A 109 -6.84 7.87 26.38
CA GLY A 109 -8.06 8.41 25.80
C GLY A 109 -7.99 9.93 25.61
N LYS A 110 -7.43 10.66 26.59
CA LYS A 110 -7.13 12.10 26.44
C LYS A 110 -6.09 12.35 25.35
N THR A 111 -5.02 11.54 25.33
CA THR A 111 -3.93 11.67 24.35
C THR A 111 -4.42 11.49 22.91
N TYR A 112 -5.28 10.49 22.67
CA TYR A 112 -5.79 10.15 21.35
C TYR A 112 -7.18 10.72 21.04
N GLN A 113 -7.73 11.57 21.91
CA GLN A 113 -9.10 12.09 21.81
C GLN A 113 -9.40 12.67 20.42
N LYS A 114 -8.52 13.55 19.93
CA LYS A 114 -8.68 14.20 18.61
C LYS A 114 -8.73 13.18 17.47
N LEU A 115 -7.91 12.14 17.54
CA LEU A 115 -7.88 11.08 16.54
C LEU A 115 -9.16 10.24 16.59
N ILE A 116 -9.64 9.90 17.81
CA ILE A 116 -10.89 9.14 17.99
C ILE A 116 -12.08 9.94 17.45
N GLU A 117 -12.16 11.24 17.76
CA GLU A 117 -13.20 12.14 17.27
C GLU A 117 -13.14 12.28 15.74
N GLU A 118 -11.96 12.45 15.17
CA GLU A 118 -11.78 12.50 13.72
C GLU A 118 -12.18 11.17 13.06
N TYR A 119 -11.82 10.04 13.66
CA TYR A 119 -12.18 8.71 13.17
C TYR A 119 -13.71 8.52 13.19
N GLN A 120 -14.38 8.83 14.31
CA GLN A 120 -15.85 8.80 14.42
C GLN A 120 -16.50 9.64 13.31
N ARG A 121 -16.08 10.90 13.19
CA ARG A 121 -16.61 11.85 12.19
C ARG A 121 -16.45 11.31 10.77
N ARG A 122 -15.27 10.78 10.43
CA ARG A 122 -15.00 10.21 9.10
C ARG A 122 -15.86 8.98 8.82
N LEU A 123 -16.05 8.08 9.80
CA LEU A 123 -16.92 6.92 9.65
C LEU A 123 -18.38 7.30 9.40
N LEU A 124 -18.92 8.27 10.16
CA LEU A 124 -20.27 8.81 9.98
C LEU A 124 -20.44 9.45 8.61
N GLN A 125 -19.52 10.32 8.20
CA GLN A 125 -19.54 10.96 6.87
C GLN A 125 -19.50 9.97 5.72
N ARG A 126 -18.80 8.84 5.91
CA ARG A 126 -18.73 7.74 4.95
C ARG A 126 -19.91 6.78 5.05
N LYS A 127 -20.83 6.99 5.98
CA LYS A 127 -21.98 6.11 6.30
C LYS A 127 -21.54 4.67 6.59
N MET A 128 -20.39 4.53 7.24
CA MET A 128 -19.82 3.23 7.62
C MET A 128 -20.35 2.73 8.95
N ILE A 129 -20.84 3.66 9.78
CA ILE A 129 -21.51 3.44 11.06
C ILE A 129 -22.74 4.35 11.14
N SER A 130 -23.70 4.02 11.99
CA SER A 130 -24.82 4.91 12.33
C SER A 130 -24.46 5.89 13.46
N GLU A 131 -25.32 6.89 13.69
CA GLU A 131 -25.18 7.84 14.82
C GLU A 131 -25.24 7.16 16.20
N SER A 132 -25.82 5.96 16.29
CA SER A 132 -25.87 5.17 17.52
C SER A 132 -24.62 4.29 17.74
N GLU A 133 -23.75 4.19 16.74
CA GLU A 133 -22.51 3.40 16.79
C GLU A 133 -21.30 4.30 17.10
N THR A 134 -20.26 3.70 17.67
CA THR A 134 -18.99 4.36 18.01
C THR A 134 -17.81 3.77 17.24
N VAL A 135 -16.67 4.45 17.25
CA VAL A 135 -15.39 3.89 16.77
C VAL A 135 -15.12 2.52 17.41
N PHE A 136 -15.41 2.36 18.72
CA PHE A 136 -15.16 1.12 19.42
C PHE A 136 -16.04 -0.03 18.95
N THR A 137 -17.34 0.21 18.72
CA THR A 137 -18.24 -0.83 18.19
C THR A 137 -17.81 -1.22 16.78
N GLU A 138 -17.36 -0.28 15.97
CA GLU A 138 -16.83 -0.55 14.63
C GLU A 138 -15.53 -1.36 14.66
N LEU A 139 -14.57 -1.00 15.51
CA LEU A 139 -13.31 -1.73 15.69
C LEU A 139 -13.55 -3.19 16.11
N GLN A 140 -14.56 -3.45 16.96
CA GLN A 140 -14.94 -4.80 17.38
C GLN A 140 -15.70 -5.59 16.31
N ARG A 141 -16.65 -4.93 15.63
CA ARG A 141 -17.58 -5.59 14.70
C ARG A 141 -16.91 -5.94 13.37
N MET A 142 -16.05 -5.05 12.87
CA MET A 142 -15.55 -5.15 11.50
C MET A 142 -14.36 -6.10 11.43
N LYS A 143 -14.58 -7.34 10.97
CA LYS A 143 -13.54 -8.40 10.93
C LYS A 143 -12.84 -8.53 9.57
N ASN A 144 -13.31 -7.80 8.57
CA ASN A 144 -12.78 -7.86 7.21
C ASN A 144 -11.34 -7.33 7.15
N TRP A 145 -10.64 -7.78 6.13
CA TRP A 145 -9.26 -7.43 5.82
C TRP A 145 -9.14 -7.17 4.31
N THR A 146 -8.09 -6.47 3.91
CA THR A 146 -7.82 -6.13 2.50
C THR A 146 -6.49 -6.71 2.05
N ILE A 147 -5.88 -6.23 0.97
CA ILE A 147 -4.54 -6.65 0.56
C ILE A 147 -3.62 -5.43 0.56
N SER A 148 -2.36 -5.60 0.98
CA SER A 148 -1.43 -4.49 1.22
C SER A 148 -0.33 -4.29 0.16
N ASP A 149 -0.42 -4.94 -1.01
CA ASP A 149 0.66 -4.95 -2.00
C ASP A 149 0.94 -3.57 -2.61
N VAL A 150 -0.11 -2.83 -2.98
CA VAL A 150 -0.01 -1.52 -3.65
C VAL A 150 -1.11 -0.58 -3.18
N TYR A 151 -0.69 0.55 -2.61
CA TYR A 151 -1.58 1.64 -2.25
C TYR A 151 -0.86 3.00 -2.27
N TYR A 152 -1.65 4.07 -2.35
CA TYR A 152 -1.17 5.45 -2.34
C TYR A 152 -1.97 6.29 -1.37
N ILE A 153 -1.27 7.06 -0.55
CA ILE A 153 -1.86 8.00 0.40
C ILE A 153 -1.45 9.43 0.00
N PRO A 154 -2.41 10.30 -0.40
CA PRO A 154 -2.15 11.70 -0.67
C PRO A 154 -1.59 12.42 0.55
N LYS A 155 -0.76 13.43 0.35
CA LYS A 155 -0.14 14.23 1.42
C LYS A 155 -1.17 14.77 2.42
N ARG A 156 -2.35 15.17 1.97
CA ARG A 156 -3.44 15.67 2.83
C ARG A 156 -4.04 14.62 3.77
N GLU A 157 -3.95 13.35 3.41
CA GLU A 157 -4.45 12.23 4.22
C GLU A 157 -3.36 11.62 5.12
N MET A 158 -2.08 11.88 4.83
CA MET A 158 -0.95 11.32 5.58
C MET A 158 -1.00 11.57 7.09
N PRO A 159 -1.35 12.77 7.61
CA PRO A 159 -1.39 12.98 9.06
C PRO A 159 -2.35 12.01 9.77
N PHE A 160 -3.60 11.96 9.32
CA PHE A 160 -4.61 11.05 9.89
C PHE A 160 -4.22 9.57 9.67
N TYR A 161 -3.72 9.22 8.49
CA TYR A 161 -3.25 7.86 8.21
C TYR A 161 -2.14 7.44 9.18
N VAL A 162 -1.09 8.24 9.34
CA VAL A 162 0.06 7.90 10.19
C VAL A 162 -0.33 7.83 11.66
N ASP A 163 -1.14 8.76 12.15
CA ASP A 163 -1.59 8.76 13.55
C ASP A 163 -2.41 7.49 13.86
N LEU A 164 -3.29 7.09 12.94
CA LEU A 164 -4.04 5.84 13.06
C LEU A 164 -3.12 4.60 12.97
N MET A 165 -2.22 4.55 11.99
CA MET A 165 -1.32 3.41 11.79
C MET A 165 -0.34 3.25 12.95
N LYS A 166 0.11 4.33 13.60
CA LYS A 166 0.97 4.23 14.80
C LYS A 166 0.28 3.50 15.94
N ILE A 167 -1.03 3.70 16.11
CA ILE A 167 -1.82 3.01 17.14
C ILE A 167 -1.93 1.53 16.83
N PHE A 168 -2.25 1.20 15.58
CA PHE A 168 -2.36 -0.17 15.11
C PHE A 168 -1.02 -0.92 15.17
N TYR A 169 0.06 -0.28 14.72
CA TYR A 169 1.43 -0.78 14.81
C TYR A 169 1.85 -1.04 16.26
N LYS A 170 1.58 -0.09 17.18
CA LYS A 170 1.93 -0.25 18.61
C LYS A 170 1.26 -1.47 19.26
N ASN A 171 0.11 -1.87 18.75
CA ASN A 171 -0.65 -3.03 19.22
C ASN A 171 -0.50 -4.25 18.31
N GLU A 172 0.43 -4.22 17.34
CA GLU A 172 0.74 -5.33 16.43
C GLU A 172 -0.47 -5.81 15.60
N ILE A 173 -1.38 -4.91 15.24
CA ILE A 173 -2.46 -5.25 14.31
C ILE A 173 -1.86 -5.48 12.92
N PHE A 174 -2.16 -6.63 12.32
CA PHE A 174 -1.72 -6.95 10.97
C PHE A 174 -2.16 -5.90 9.94
N ILE A 175 -1.23 -5.48 9.07
CA ILE A 175 -1.39 -4.40 8.08
C ILE A 175 -2.68 -4.48 7.24
N GLU A 176 -3.09 -5.68 6.84
CA GLU A 176 -4.28 -5.84 5.99
C GLU A 176 -5.60 -5.61 6.77
N ILE A 177 -5.58 -5.80 8.08
CA ILE A 177 -6.70 -5.45 8.97
C ILE A 177 -6.69 -3.94 9.21
N SER A 178 -5.52 -3.36 9.51
CA SER A 178 -5.37 -1.93 9.79
C SER A 178 -5.70 -1.06 8.57
N LEU A 179 -5.22 -1.42 7.37
CA LEU A 179 -5.59 -0.75 6.11
C LEU A 179 -7.08 -0.80 5.83
N GLN A 180 -7.73 -1.95 6.07
CA GLN A 180 -9.16 -2.08 5.87
C GLN A 180 -9.94 -1.05 6.70
N LYS A 181 -9.52 -0.88 7.96
CA LYS A 181 -10.11 0.09 8.90
C LYS A 181 -9.91 1.52 8.44
N TYR A 182 -8.71 1.86 7.99
CA TYR A 182 -8.42 3.16 7.41
C TYR A 182 -9.26 3.44 6.16
N LEU A 183 -9.37 2.50 5.21
CA LEU A 183 -10.09 2.71 3.95
C LEU A 183 -11.58 3.01 4.14
N ARG A 184 -12.19 2.58 5.26
CA ARG A 184 -13.56 2.93 5.62
C ARG A 184 -13.71 4.41 5.98
N THR A 185 -12.66 5.07 6.44
CA THR A 185 -12.68 6.48 6.84
C THR A 185 -12.49 7.47 5.70
N VAL A 186 -12.08 6.99 4.53
CA VAL A 186 -11.61 7.86 3.43
C VAL A 186 -12.27 7.50 2.11
N LYS A 187 -12.45 8.50 1.24
CA LYS A 187 -12.79 8.24 -0.16
C LYS A 187 -11.54 7.68 -0.83
N HIS A 188 -11.71 6.58 -1.55
CA HIS A 188 -10.62 5.92 -2.25
C HIS A 188 -11.07 5.43 -3.61
N GLN A 189 -10.15 5.45 -4.56
CA GLN A 189 -10.27 4.78 -5.85
C GLN A 189 -9.62 3.39 -5.78
N ILE A 190 -9.99 2.53 -6.72
CA ILE A 190 -9.42 1.18 -6.86
C ILE A 190 -8.77 1.03 -8.23
N ALA A 191 -7.89 0.04 -8.36
CA ALA A 191 -7.29 -0.27 -9.65
C ALA A 191 -8.35 -0.67 -10.69
N ILE A 192 -8.16 -0.23 -11.93
CA ILE A 192 -8.93 -0.70 -13.08
C ILE A 192 -8.76 -2.22 -13.16
N ASN A 193 -9.87 -2.96 -13.25
CA ASN A 193 -9.88 -4.42 -13.24
C ASN A 193 -9.23 -5.07 -12.01
N ALA A 194 -9.27 -4.43 -10.84
CA ALA A 194 -8.69 -4.91 -9.57
C ALA A 194 -8.84 -6.40 -9.24
N TYR A 195 -9.96 -7.03 -9.63
CA TYR A 195 -10.22 -8.47 -9.42
C TYR A 195 -9.28 -9.38 -10.24
N LYS A 196 -8.76 -8.90 -11.37
CA LYS A 196 -7.81 -9.60 -12.25
C LYS A 196 -6.34 -9.35 -11.87
N LEU A 197 -6.08 -8.47 -10.91
CA LEU A 197 -4.73 -8.06 -10.48
C LEU A 197 -4.31 -8.78 -9.18
N GLY A 198 -5.11 -9.75 -8.72
CA GLY A 198 -4.89 -10.45 -7.45
C GLY A 198 -3.73 -11.44 -7.46
N PRO A 199 -3.33 -11.93 -6.28
CA PRO A 199 -2.20 -12.83 -6.13
C PRO A 199 -2.37 -14.04 -7.03
N ILE A 200 -1.42 -14.24 -7.94
CA ILE A 200 -1.31 -15.50 -8.67
C ILE A 200 -0.92 -16.58 -7.65
N PRO A 201 -1.65 -17.71 -7.57
CA PRO A 201 -1.30 -18.82 -6.69
C PRO A 201 0.17 -19.18 -6.84
N GLU A 202 0.86 -19.45 -5.74
CA GLU A 202 2.32 -19.60 -5.69
C GLU A 202 2.87 -20.60 -6.73
N ASN A 203 2.19 -21.74 -6.87
CA ASN A 203 2.50 -22.79 -7.86
C ASN A 203 2.23 -22.39 -9.32
N THR A 204 1.55 -21.28 -9.56
CA THR A 204 1.22 -20.76 -10.89
C THR A 204 1.88 -19.42 -11.21
N ARG A 205 2.68 -18.83 -10.31
CA ARG A 205 3.31 -17.51 -10.48
C ARG A 205 4.00 -17.34 -11.84
N ARG A 206 4.78 -18.33 -12.26
CA ARG A 206 5.47 -18.35 -13.55
C ARG A 206 4.50 -18.28 -14.73
N ILE A 207 3.50 -19.16 -14.73
CA ILE A 207 2.48 -19.20 -15.80
C ILE A 207 1.68 -17.89 -15.77
N GLY A 208 1.32 -17.41 -14.59
CA GLY A 208 0.52 -16.22 -14.43
C GLY A 208 1.24 -14.95 -14.87
N LEU A 209 2.55 -14.82 -14.65
CA LEU A 209 3.31 -13.67 -15.15
C LEU A 209 3.25 -13.60 -16.68
N ASN A 210 3.64 -14.67 -17.37
CA ASN A 210 3.60 -14.72 -18.84
C ASN A 210 2.19 -14.58 -19.41
N LYS A 211 1.19 -15.15 -18.74
CA LYS A 211 -0.18 -15.21 -19.26
C LYS A 211 -0.97 -13.93 -19.02
N TYR A 212 -0.77 -13.29 -17.87
CA TYR A 212 -1.64 -12.20 -17.43
C TYR A 212 -0.96 -10.84 -17.49
N TYR A 213 0.37 -10.76 -17.32
CA TYR A 213 1.05 -9.47 -17.32
C TYR A 213 1.02 -8.79 -18.69
N ASN A 214 0.70 -7.51 -18.67
CA ASN A 214 0.86 -6.60 -19.80
C ASN A 214 0.94 -5.14 -19.30
N GLU A 215 1.38 -4.26 -20.18
CA GLU A 215 1.58 -2.83 -19.90
C GLU A 215 0.30 -2.07 -19.53
N SER A 216 -0.90 -2.60 -19.81
CA SER A 216 -2.17 -1.95 -19.46
C SER A 216 -2.64 -2.24 -18.03
N MET A 217 -1.98 -3.17 -17.31
CA MET A 217 -2.30 -3.46 -15.91
C MET A 217 -1.77 -2.35 -15.00
N VAL A 218 -2.53 -2.02 -13.94
CA VAL A 218 -2.09 -1.04 -12.91
C VAL A 218 -0.93 -1.60 -12.09
N PHE A 219 -1.05 -2.84 -11.64
CA PHE A 219 0.00 -3.54 -10.93
C PHE A 219 -0.11 -5.04 -11.16
N MET A 220 0.91 -5.79 -10.73
CA MET A 220 0.94 -7.24 -10.76
C MET A 220 1.58 -7.80 -9.49
N HIS A 221 0.92 -8.78 -8.86
CA HIS A 221 1.42 -9.54 -7.71
C HIS A 221 1.11 -11.04 -7.94
N ALA A 222 2.01 -11.99 -7.69
CA ALA A 222 3.33 -11.86 -7.06
C ALA A 222 4.51 -12.10 -8.00
N ILE A 223 5.50 -11.21 -7.98
CA ILE A 223 6.79 -11.29 -8.68
C ILE A 223 7.91 -11.27 -7.65
N LYS A 224 8.46 -12.43 -7.28
CA LYS A 224 9.57 -12.52 -6.32
C LYS A 224 10.92 -12.22 -6.98
N LEU A 225 11.52 -11.08 -6.65
CA LEU A 225 12.83 -10.68 -7.21
C LEU A 225 13.97 -11.63 -6.80
N SER A 226 13.90 -12.27 -5.63
CA SER A 226 14.85 -13.33 -5.24
C SER A 226 14.90 -14.45 -6.28
N GLY A 227 13.73 -14.88 -6.76
CA GLY A 227 13.64 -15.89 -7.82
C GLY A 227 14.21 -15.42 -9.17
N VAL A 228 14.05 -14.14 -9.51
CA VAL A 228 14.65 -13.51 -10.71
C VAL A 228 16.19 -13.51 -10.62
N ILE A 229 16.74 -13.33 -9.41
CA ILE A 229 18.18 -13.34 -9.17
C ILE A 229 18.71 -14.78 -9.22
N GLU A 230 18.07 -15.71 -8.53
CA GLU A 230 18.55 -17.08 -8.33
C GLU A 230 18.35 -17.99 -9.54
N LYS A 231 17.28 -17.78 -10.33
CA LYS A 231 16.84 -18.74 -11.36
C LYS A 231 16.83 -18.10 -12.75
N MET A 232 17.64 -18.65 -13.66
CA MET A 232 17.81 -18.14 -15.02
C MET A 232 16.51 -18.11 -15.83
N ASP A 233 15.63 -19.10 -15.66
CA ASP A 233 14.35 -19.16 -16.35
C ASP A 233 13.37 -18.08 -15.86
N GLN A 234 13.35 -17.79 -14.56
CA GLN A 234 12.60 -16.68 -14.00
C GLN A 234 13.15 -15.33 -14.44
N ARG A 235 14.49 -15.19 -14.52
CA ARG A 235 15.14 -14.01 -15.06
C ARG A 235 14.73 -13.76 -16.51
N TYR A 236 14.83 -14.76 -17.36
CA TYR A 236 14.45 -14.67 -18.77
C TYR A 236 12.97 -14.30 -18.92
N MET A 237 12.10 -14.88 -18.10
CA MET A 237 10.68 -14.56 -18.07
C MET A 237 10.43 -13.09 -17.67
N TYR A 238 11.04 -12.64 -16.57
CA TYR A 238 10.92 -11.27 -16.08
C TYR A 238 11.43 -10.26 -17.12
N CYS A 239 12.55 -10.55 -17.78
CA CYS A 239 13.09 -9.72 -18.85
C CYS A 239 12.14 -9.63 -20.06
N ASN A 240 11.57 -10.76 -20.49
CA ASN A 240 10.68 -10.80 -21.67
C ASN A 240 9.26 -10.28 -21.43
N THR A 241 8.87 -10.11 -20.16
CA THR A 241 7.55 -9.59 -19.78
C THR A 241 7.68 -8.18 -19.22
N VAL A 242 8.11 -8.05 -17.97
CA VAL A 242 8.17 -6.79 -17.22
C VAL A 242 9.17 -5.83 -17.85
N ILE A 243 10.45 -6.22 -17.99
CA ILE A 243 11.47 -5.30 -18.53
C ILE A 243 11.13 -4.90 -19.96
N LYS A 244 10.66 -5.84 -20.80
CA LYS A 244 10.23 -5.54 -22.17
C LYS A 244 9.08 -4.54 -22.22
N ALA A 245 8.10 -4.66 -21.32
CA ALA A 245 6.98 -3.72 -21.22
C ALA A 245 7.44 -2.33 -20.76
N TYR A 246 8.26 -2.25 -19.72
CA TYR A 246 8.86 -0.98 -19.26
C TYR A 246 9.70 -0.34 -20.37
N HIS A 247 10.51 -1.14 -21.07
CA HIS A 247 11.33 -0.66 -22.17
C HIS A 247 10.47 -0.08 -23.30
N LYS A 248 9.42 -0.82 -23.69
CA LYS A 248 8.45 -0.38 -24.69
C LYS A 248 7.80 0.95 -24.29
N VAL A 249 7.18 1.00 -23.12
CA VAL A 249 6.39 2.16 -22.69
C VAL A 249 7.26 3.39 -22.45
N LEU A 250 8.43 3.24 -21.82
CA LEU A 250 9.25 4.37 -21.40
C LEU A 250 10.18 4.90 -22.49
N PHE A 251 10.65 4.05 -23.39
CA PHE A 251 11.72 4.42 -24.35
C PHE A 251 11.31 4.32 -25.81
N LEU A 252 10.33 3.48 -26.16
CA LEU A 252 9.92 3.32 -27.56
C LEU A 252 8.68 4.15 -27.93
N HIS A 253 7.95 4.66 -26.94
CA HIS A 253 6.85 5.59 -27.17
C HIS A 253 7.38 7.02 -27.09
N GLY A 254 7.59 7.65 -28.25
CA GLY A 254 8.23 8.98 -28.36
C GLY A 254 7.54 10.13 -27.60
N ASN A 255 6.30 9.93 -27.14
CA ASN A 255 5.53 10.86 -26.32
C ASN A 255 5.03 10.16 -25.04
N PHE A 256 5.92 9.51 -24.27
CA PHE A 256 5.54 8.96 -22.97
C PHE A 256 4.93 10.05 -22.09
N THR A 257 3.65 9.90 -21.74
CA THR A 257 2.97 10.76 -20.78
C THR A 257 2.56 9.88 -19.61
N SER A 258 2.95 10.26 -18.40
CA SER A 258 2.55 9.50 -17.23
C SER A 258 1.03 9.59 -17.05
N GLY A 259 0.34 8.46 -16.88
CA GLY A 259 -1.09 8.45 -16.54
C GLY A 259 -1.41 9.16 -15.22
N ILE A 260 -0.40 9.38 -14.39
CA ILE A 260 -0.46 10.19 -13.16
C ILE A 260 -0.53 11.69 -13.47
N GLU A 261 0.09 12.16 -14.54
CA GLU A 261 0.18 13.58 -14.91
C GLU A 261 -1.09 14.08 -15.62
N ASN A 262 -1.77 13.19 -16.36
CA ASN A 262 -2.97 13.48 -17.14
C ASN A 262 -4.21 13.90 -16.33
N TYR A 263 -4.20 13.80 -15.01
CA TYR A 263 -5.28 14.31 -14.14
C TYR A 263 -5.03 15.71 -13.58
N SER A 264 -3.89 16.34 -13.91
CA SER A 264 -3.54 17.68 -13.39
C SER A 264 -4.17 18.82 -14.22
N LEU A 265 -4.97 18.50 -15.24
CA LEU A 265 -5.52 19.44 -16.24
C LEU A 265 -7.06 19.36 -16.37
N GLY A 266 -7.75 18.75 -15.41
CA GLY A 266 -9.22 18.64 -15.40
C GLY A 266 -9.85 19.19 -14.13
#